data_AF-A0A9P8ZSE9-F1
#
_entry.id   AF-A0A9P8ZSE9-F1
#
_cell.length_a   1.000
_cell.length_b   1.000
_cell.length_c   1.000
_cell.angle_alpha   90.00
_cell.angle_beta   90.00
_cell.angle_gamma   90.00
#
_symmetry.space_group_name_H-M   'P 1'
#
loop_
_entity.id
_entity.type
_entity.pdbx_description
1 polymer ?
#
loop_
_entity_poly.entity_id
_entity_poly.type
_entity_poly.pdbx_seq_one_letter_code
_entity_poly.pdbx_strand_id
1 'polypeptide(L)'
;MSTAAATIRIGPLSDFLSHTRFLLTLRHNLDQSLYKSLILFRLSDESNGTGQIYCMESACPHLGADLSHADIEEITDDHDQSSLVAVCPWHRYDFDLVTGHSQTGMRACTYTCDLRSGANVKDNGELKDIWIGSPEPVNGGWQLVEKRPVSEDFTVSSQKSIALPAADNTQSSAIAAEPQVEPVVPENNPPRTLIDWAVLILNTSSPKLKVERTRHAVHLFRTGKIKSIGHNSPNIQRPPDIPPRADSVRTVDPAKSGKRGKGGSQKSRIAMLHALANIEQWAIDLAWDIIARFGPQHPELPMAFYSDFSKVALDESKHFSLLSQRLEELGSHYGALTVHAGLWDSARETHHSLLARLAIIHLVHEARGLDVNPVTIARFKNAGDLESTRVLNIIHHDEVTHVTAGHRWFTWLCARQELEPVSAFRSAVQTHFWGALKGPFNVEDRARAGLSPAFYENLQGQTAVLAAVQQASAAPRSESPLITDGATELPTIRRPGEAGSASVPPPGGLSFEADKERINQMVPEEGRPATEIGYSLP
;
A
#
# COMPACT_ATOMS: atom_id res chain seq x y z
N MET A 1 -18.41 -40.12 8.33
CA MET A 1 -19.20 -39.11 7.59
C MET A 1 -18.22 -38.06 7.10
N SER A 2 -17.93 -38.05 5.80
CA SER A 2 -17.00 -37.11 5.17
C SER A 2 -17.53 -35.70 5.36
N THR A 3 -16.89 -34.89 6.19
CA THR A 3 -17.13 -33.44 6.22
C THR A 3 -16.83 -32.93 4.82
N ALA A 4 -17.85 -32.51 4.06
CA ALA A 4 -17.64 -31.87 2.78
C ALA A 4 -16.65 -30.73 2.99
N ALA A 5 -15.51 -30.76 2.29
CA ALA A 5 -14.51 -29.70 2.40
C ALA A 5 -15.21 -28.36 2.13
N ALA A 6 -15.03 -27.40 3.04
CA ALA A 6 -15.63 -26.08 2.86
C ALA A 6 -15.11 -25.48 1.54
N THR A 7 -16.02 -24.91 0.74
CA THR A 7 -15.67 -24.31 -0.56
C THR A 7 -16.10 -22.86 -0.64
N ILE A 8 -15.35 -22.05 -1.37
CA ILE A 8 -15.56 -20.62 -1.55
C ILE A 8 -15.99 -20.38 -3.00
N ARG A 9 -17.09 -19.65 -3.20
CA ARG A 9 -17.50 -19.20 -4.54
C ARG A 9 -16.65 -18.01 -4.96
N ILE A 10 -15.96 -18.12 -6.10
CA ILE A 10 -15.11 -17.02 -6.61
C ILE A 10 -15.74 -16.24 -7.77
N GLY A 11 -16.84 -16.74 -8.34
CA GLY A 11 -17.67 -16.02 -9.30
C GLY A 11 -18.11 -16.86 -10.51
N PRO A 12 -18.85 -16.26 -11.44
CA PRO A 12 -19.30 -16.94 -12.66
C PRO A 12 -18.12 -17.18 -13.60
N LEU A 13 -18.12 -18.33 -14.29
CA LEU A 13 -17.06 -18.74 -15.23
C LEU A 13 -16.83 -17.69 -16.32
N SER A 14 -17.88 -16.99 -16.76
CA SER A 14 -17.80 -15.90 -17.76
C SER A 14 -16.76 -14.84 -17.41
N ASP A 15 -16.60 -14.53 -16.13
CA ASP A 15 -15.64 -13.51 -15.67
C ASP A 15 -14.18 -13.97 -15.85
N PHE A 16 -13.95 -15.27 -15.91
CA PHE A 16 -12.64 -15.90 -15.99
C PHE A 16 -12.26 -16.30 -17.41
N LEU A 17 -13.13 -16.04 -18.40
CA LEU A 17 -12.83 -16.33 -19.81
C LEU A 17 -11.88 -15.30 -20.44
N SER A 18 -11.78 -14.11 -19.85
CA SER A 18 -10.98 -13.01 -20.41
C SER A 18 -9.48 -13.27 -20.40
N HIS A 19 -8.99 -14.08 -19.45
CA HIS A 19 -7.57 -14.39 -19.28
C HIS A 19 -7.41 -15.88 -18.96
N THR A 20 -6.19 -16.37 -19.08
CA THR A 20 -5.79 -17.73 -18.69
C THR A 20 -5.39 -17.81 -17.21
N ARG A 21 -5.17 -16.66 -16.55
CA ARG A 21 -4.64 -16.60 -15.18
C ARG A 21 -5.31 -15.50 -14.38
N PHE A 22 -5.62 -15.81 -13.13
CA PHE A 22 -6.17 -14.84 -12.18
C PHE A 22 -5.49 -14.97 -10.82
N LEU A 23 -5.11 -13.84 -10.24
CA LEU A 23 -4.74 -13.75 -8.84
C LEU A 23 -5.98 -13.47 -8.00
N LEU A 24 -6.12 -14.22 -6.91
CA LEU A 24 -7.22 -14.16 -5.98
C LEU A 24 -6.68 -13.84 -4.59
N THR A 25 -7.18 -12.79 -3.96
CA THR A 25 -6.86 -12.49 -2.55
C THR A 25 -8.07 -12.83 -1.70
N LEU A 26 -7.87 -13.76 -0.77
CA LEU A 26 -8.85 -14.16 0.23
C LEU A 26 -8.50 -13.51 1.57
N ARG A 27 -9.53 -13.14 2.32
CA ARG A 27 -9.41 -12.65 3.70
C ARG A 27 -10.31 -13.46 4.61
N HIS A 28 -9.82 -13.83 5.78
CA HIS A 28 -10.61 -14.57 6.76
C HIS A 28 -11.67 -13.66 7.40
N ASN A 29 -12.88 -14.18 7.63
CA ASN A 29 -13.99 -13.32 8.09
C ASN A 29 -13.89 -12.94 9.58
N LEU A 30 -13.35 -13.83 10.42
CA LEU A 30 -13.23 -13.58 11.86
C LEU A 30 -11.91 -12.92 12.22
N ASP A 31 -10.84 -13.31 11.54
CA ASP A 31 -9.50 -12.76 11.76
C ASP A 31 -9.09 -11.96 10.53
N GLN A 32 -9.38 -10.67 10.57
CA GLN A 32 -9.15 -9.76 9.45
C GLN A 32 -7.65 -9.51 9.16
N SER A 33 -6.74 -10.07 9.97
CA SER A 33 -5.29 -10.06 9.71
C SER A 33 -4.85 -11.23 8.83
N LEU A 34 -5.67 -12.27 8.68
CA LEU A 34 -5.34 -13.45 7.88
C LEU A 34 -5.74 -13.27 6.42
N TYR A 35 -4.72 -13.30 5.56
CA TYR A 35 -4.84 -13.23 4.12
C TYR A 35 -4.23 -14.45 3.45
N LYS A 36 -4.86 -14.90 2.37
CA LYS A 36 -4.32 -15.94 1.47
C LYS A 36 -4.38 -15.44 0.03
N SER A 37 -3.23 -15.46 -0.63
CA SER A 37 -3.12 -15.11 -2.06
C SER A 37 -3.01 -16.40 -2.85
N LEU A 38 -3.94 -16.60 -3.78
CA LEU A 38 -4.04 -17.77 -4.63
C LEU A 38 -3.87 -17.35 -6.10
N ILE A 39 -3.46 -18.30 -6.92
CA ILE A 39 -3.47 -18.17 -8.36
C ILE A 39 -4.38 -19.25 -8.95
N LEU A 40 -5.21 -18.83 -9.90
CA LEU A 40 -6.06 -19.68 -10.70
C LEU A 40 -5.51 -19.73 -12.12
N PHE A 41 -5.30 -20.95 -12.62
CA PHE A 41 -4.92 -21.23 -14.00
C PHE A 41 -6.13 -21.81 -14.73
N ARG A 42 -6.42 -21.26 -15.91
CA ARG A 42 -7.42 -21.76 -16.86
C ARG A 42 -6.68 -22.21 -18.10
N LEU A 43 -6.60 -23.51 -18.29
CA LEU A 43 -5.97 -24.13 -19.45
C LEU A 43 -7.07 -24.56 -20.43
N SER A 44 -6.97 -24.14 -21.68
CA SER A 44 -7.91 -24.54 -22.71
C SER A 44 -7.64 -25.97 -23.14
N ASP A 45 -8.64 -26.82 -23.05
CA ASP A 45 -8.64 -28.15 -23.64
C ASP A 45 -9.30 -28.04 -25.02
N GLU A 46 -8.57 -28.32 -26.11
CA GLU A 46 -9.09 -28.19 -27.49
C GLU A 46 -10.31 -29.10 -27.77
N SER A 47 -10.59 -30.05 -26.87
CA SER A 47 -11.58 -31.10 -27.08
C SER A 47 -12.99 -30.82 -26.55
N ASN A 48 -13.18 -30.01 -25.50
CA ASN A 48 -14.47 -29.95 -24.77
C ASN A 48 -15.00 -28.56 -24.37
N GLY A 49 -14.32 -27.46 -24.70
CA GLY A 49 -14.83 -26.09 -24.48
C GLY A 49 -14.97 -25.64 -23.01
N THR A 50 -14.91 -26.55 -22.04
CA THR A 50 -14.73 -26.27 -20.61
C THR A 50 -13.25 -26.42 -20.27
N GLY A 51 -12.50 -25.32 -20.28
CA GLY A 51 -11.08 -25.36 -19.89
C GLY A 51 -10.87 -25.94 -18.50
N GLN A 52 -9.77 -26.66 -18.30
CA GLN A 52 -9.37 -27.19 -17.01
C GLN A 52 -8.94 -26.03 -16.09
N ILE A 53 -9.41 -26.08 -14.84
CA ILE A 53 -9.17 -25.00 -13.87
C ILE A 53 -8.37 -25.56 -12.70
N TYR A 54 -7.23 -24.95 -12.43
CA TYR A 54 -6.35 -25.30 -11.32
C TYR A 54 -6.22 -24.10 -10.39
N CYS A 55 -6.08 -24.35 -9.09
CA CYS A 55 -5.85 -23.30 -8.12
C CYS A 55 -4.79 -23.72 -7.11
N MET A 56 -3.85 -22.83 -6.82
CA MET A 56 -2.79 -23.04 -5.84
C MET A 56 -2.45 -21.73 -5.13
N GLU A 57 -1.68 -21.79 -4.05
CA GLU A 57 -1.11 -20.58 -3.45
C GLU A 57 -0.25 -19.82 -4.47
N SER A 58 -0.40 -18.50 -4.53
CA SER A 58 0.34 -17.67 -5.49
C SER A 58 1.80 -17.45 -5.09
N ALA A 59 2.15 -17.80 -3.84
CA ALA A 59 3.49 -17.68 -3.32
C ALA A 59 4.19 -19.04 -3.40
N CYS A 60 5.38 -19.05 -3.99
CA CYS A 60 6.23 -20.24 -4.06
C CYS A 60 6.63 -20.69 -2.64
N PRO A 61 6.46 -21.98 -2.28
CA PRO A 61 6.80 -22.52 -0.96
C PRO A 61 8.24 -22.28 -0.49
N HIS A 62 9.17 -22.07 -1.43
CA HIS A 62 10.58 -21.86 -1.12
C HIS A 62 10.85 -20.53 -0.40
N LEU A 63 10.66 -19.39 -1.09
CA LEU A 63 10.96 -18.05 -0.58
C LEU A 63 9.78 -17.07 -0.75
N GLY A 64 8.58 -17.58 -1.03
CA GLY A 64 7.38 -16.77 -1.20
C GLY A 64 7.38 -15.91 -2.47
N ALA A 65 8.21 -16.25 -3.46
CA ALA A 65 8.22 -15.57 -4.75
C ALA A 65 6.89 -15.74 -5.48
N ASP A 66 6.47 -14.72 -6.21
CA ASP A 66 5.20 -14.67 -6.91
C ASP A 66 5.19 -15.66 -8.11
N LEU A 67 4.19 -16.54 -8.16
CA LEU A 67 3.97 -17.54 -9.21
C LEU A 67 3.08 -17.04 -10.37
N SER A 68 2.67 -15.78 -10.38
CA SER A 68 1.81 -15.21 -11.44
C SER A 68 2.33 -15.37 -12.86
N HIS A 69 3.66 -15.37 -13.00
CA HIS A 69 4.36 -15.54 -14.27
C HIS A 69 5.10 -16.88 -14.34
N ALA A 70 4.64 -17.90 -13.58
CA ALA A 70 5.18 -19.24 -13.68
C ALA A 70 4.94 -19.84 -15.07
N ASP A 71 5.93 -20.51 -15.64
CA ASP A 71 5.73 -21.28 -16.86
C ASP A 71 4.90 -22.53 -16.51
N ILE A 72 3.97 -22.91 -17.40
CA ILE A 72 3.24 -24.18 -17.25
C ILE A 72 3.91 -25.17 -18.20
N GLU A 73 4.47 -26.22 -17.63
CA GLU A 73 5.18 -27.27 -18.36
C GLU A 73 4.45 -28.61 -18.15
N GLU A 74 4.41 -29.45 -19.19
CA GLU A 74 3.93 -30.83 -19.09
C GLU A 74 5.15 -31.73 -18.87
N ILE A 75 5.16 -32.42 -17.73
CA ILE A 75 6.21 -33.37 -17.38
C ILE A 75 5.62 -34.78 -17.48
N THR A 76 6.31 -35.65 -18.19
CA THR A 76 6.00 -37.08 -18.22
C THR A 76 6.94 -37.81 -17.29
N ASP A 77 6.40 -38.62 -16.39
CA ASP A 77 7.21 -39.48 -15.54
C ASP A 77 7.69 -40.75 -16.26
N ASP A 78 8.53 -41.54 -15.60
CA ASP A 78 9.07 -42.81 -16.12
C ASP A 78 7.97 -43.87 -16.39
N HIS A 79 6.73 -43.60 -15.99
CA HIS A 79 5.56 -44.46 -16.18
C HIS A 79 4.60 -43.94 -17.27
N ASP A 80 5.04 -43.00 -18.12
CA ASP A 80 4.24 -42.35 -19.17
C ASP A 80 3.01 -41.58 -18.63
N GLN A 81 2.99 -41.24 -17.35
CA GLN A 81 1.95 -40.39 -16.77
C GLN A 81 2.36 -38.93 -16.91
N SER A 82 1.57 -38.16 -17.66
CA SER A 82 1.79 -36.72 -17.77
C SER A 82 1.12 -35.95 -16.64
N SER A 83 1.86 -35.02 -16.05
CA SER A 83 1.36 -34.05 -15.08
C SER A 83 1.74 -32.65 -15.51
N LEU A 84 0.85 -31.71 -15.22
CA LEU A 84 1.08 -30.29 -15.48
C LEU A 84 1.68 -29.66 -14.23
N VAL A 85 2.81 -28.98 -14.41
CA VAL A 85 3.52 -28.31 -13.32
C VAL A 85 3.62 -26.80 -13.58
N ALA A 86 3.55 -26.00 -12.52
CA ALA A 86 3.93 -24.60 -12.53
C ALA A 86 5.39 -24.45 -12.11
N VAL A 87 6.20 -23.85 -12.98
CA VAL A 87 7.63 -23.61 -12.72
C VAL A 87 7.85 -22.20 -12.20
N CYS A 88 8.34 -22.11 -10.96
CA CYS A 88 8.61 -20.83 -10.30
C CYS A 88 9.61 -19.98 -11.11
N PRO A 89 9.28 -18.72 -11.45
CA PRO A 89 10.13 -17.90 -12.32
C PRO A 89 11.46 -17.49 -11.65
N TRP A 90 11.51 -17.52 -10.32
CA TRP A 90 12.68 -17.11 -9.55
C TRP A 90 13.70 -18.24 -9.37
N HIS A 91 13.20 -19.41 -9.00
CA HIS A 91 14.03 -20.51 -8.51
C HIS A 91 13.96 -21.75 -9.40
N ARG A 92 13.08 -21.74 -10.42
CA ARG A 92 12.83 -22.86 -11.34
C ARG A 92 12.40 -24.17 -10.67
N TYR A 93 11.85 -24.10 -9.46
CA TYR A 93 11.15 -25.23 -8.84
C TYR A 93 9.80 -25.46 -9.50
N ASP A 94 9.53 -26.71 -9.86
CA ASP A 94 8.29 -27.22 -10.41
C ASP A 94 7.30 -27.55 -9.29
N PHE A 95 6.01 -27.28 -9.50
CA PHE A 95 4.95 -27.67 -8.58
C PHE A 95 3.76 -28.21 -9.37
N ASP A 96 3.41 -29.48 -9.15
CA ASP A 96 2.25 -30.11 -9.76
C ASP A 96 0.97 -29.33 -9.46
N LEU A 97 0.20 -29.00 -10.50
CA LEU A 97 -1.00 -28.16 -10.39
C LEU A 97 -2.14 -28.79 -9.59
N VAL A 98 -2.13 -30.12 -9.41
CA VAL A 98 -3.16 -30.87 -8.67
C VAL A 98 -2.69 -31.18 -7.26
N THR A 99 -1.51 -31.76 -7.11
CA THR A 99 -1.01 -32.30 -5.84
C THR A 99 -0.12 -31.31 -5.09
N GLY A 100 0.45 -30.36 -5.82
CA GLY A 100 1.41 -29.39 -5.33
C GLY A 100 2.83 -29.92 -5.14
N HIS A 101 3.08 -31.22 -5.37
CA HIS A 101 4.42 -31.79 -5.17
C HIS A 101 5.41 -31.26 -6.20
N SER A 102 6.63 -31.02 -5.74
CA SER A 102 7.80 -30.76 -6.56
C SER A 102 8.70 -31.98 -6.57
N GLN A 103 9.44 -32.19 -7.67
CA GLN A 103 10.52 -33.18 -7.71
C GLN A 103 11.61 -32.95 -6.65
N THR A 104 11.71 -31.73 -6.14
CA THR A 104 12.65 -31.36 -5.07
C THR A 104 12.17 -31.72 -3.66
N GLY A 105 11.01 -32.35 -3.52
CA GLY A 105 10.41 -32.75 -2.24
C GLY A 105 9.63 -31.64 -1.52
N MET A 106 9.61 -30.41 -2.08
CA MET A 106 8.72 -29.34 -1.61
C MET A 106 7.28 -29.59 -2.04
N ARG A 107 6.34 -28.92 -1.36
CA ARG A 107 4.91 -28.98 -1.70
C ARG A 107 4.25 -27.62 -1.63
N ALA A 108 3.59 -27.22 -2.72
CA ALA A 108 2.70 -26.08 -2.76
C ALA A 108 1.29 -26.46 -2.30
N CYS A 109 0.60 -25.54 -1.65
CA CYS A 109 -0.81 -25.72 -1.32
C CYS A 109 -1.64 -25.59 -2.61
N THR A 110 -2.28 -26.67 -3.02
CA THR A 110 -3.27 -26.71 -4.11
C THR A 110 -4.68 -26.79 -3.54
N TYR A 111 -5.65 -26.31 -4.32
CA TYR A 111 -7.05 -26.25 -3.95
C TYR A 111 -7.90 -26.91 -5.02
N THR A 112 -8.89 -27.69 -4.59
CA THR A 112 -9.87 -28.29 -5.52
C THR A 112 -10.67 -27.18 -6.21
N CYS A 113 -10.95 -27.35 -7.50
CA CYS A 113 -11.74 -26.41 -8.30
C CYS A 113 -12.97 -27.13 -8.87
N ASP A 114 -14.17 -26.69 -8.50
CA ASP A 114 -15.42 -27.24 -9.00
C ASP A 114 -16.18 -26.20 -9.84
N LEU A 115 -16.72 -26.64 -10.97
CA LEU A 115 -17.74 -25.90 -11.72
C LEU A 115 -19.12 -26.38 -11.29
N ARG A 116 -19.92 -25.49 -10.72
CA ARG A 116 -21.28 -25.81 -10.24
C ARG A 116 -22.31 -24.94 -10.97
N SER A 117 -23.46 -25.51 -11.32
CA SER A 117 -24.56 -24.72 -11.92
C SER A 117 -25.03 -23.65 -10.94
N GLY A 118 -25.10 -22.40 -11.39
CA GLY A 118 -25.50 -21.27 -10.55
C GLY A 118 -26.93 -21.41 -10.02
N ALA A 119 -27.21 -20.87 -8.82
CA ALA A 119 -28.50 -21.03 -8.14
C ALA A 119 -29.70 -20.31 -8.82
N ASN A 120 -29.47 -19.54 -9.89
CA ASN A 120 -30.52 -18.83 -10.64
C ASN A 120 -30.56 -19.30 -12.10
N VAL A 121 -31.30 -20.38 -12.37
CA VAL A 121 -31.58 -20.83 -13.74
C VAL A 121 -33.09 -20.81 -13.98
N LYS A 122 -33.54 -19.75 -14.65
CA LYS A 122 -34.70 -19.79 -15.54
C LYS A 122 -34.23 -19.23 -16.88
N ASP A 123 -34.30 -20.07 -17.92
CA ASP A 123 -33.98 -19.86 -19.34
C ASP A 123 -32.50 -19.85 -19.80
N ASN A 124 -32.18 -20.90 -20.56
CA ASN A 124 -31.34 -20.94 -21.77
C ASN A 124 -29.86 -20.51 -21.70
N GLY A 125 -29.11 -21.04 -20.74
CA GLY A 125 -27.65 -21.14 -20.80
C GLY A 125 -27.08 -21.43 -19.42
N GLU A 126 -26.40 -22.56 -19.22
CA GLU A 126 -25.83 -22.92 -17.91
C GLU A 126 -24.73 -21.93 -17.51
N LEU A 127 -25.09 -20.92 -16.71
CA LEU A 127 -24.12 -20.11 -15.99
C LEU A 127 -23.49 -21.00 -14.91
N LYS A 128 -22.26 -21.45 -15.17
CA LYS A 128 -21.44 -22.20 -14.22
C LYS A 128 -20.67 -21.22 -13.34
N ASP A 129 -20.69 -21.44 -12.03
CA ASP A 129 -19.85 -20.74 -11.06
C ASP A 129 -18.60 -21.57 -10.75
N ILE A 130 -17.47 -20.90 -10.56
CA ILE A 130 -16.25 -21.52 -10.06
C ILE A 130 -16.25 -21.48 -8.52
N TRP A 131 -15.98 -22.63 -7.94
CA TRP A 131 -15.81 -22.84 -6.50
C TRP A 131 -14.42 -23.41 -6.25
N ILE A 132 -13.74 -22.92 -5.22
CA ILE A 132 -12.43 -23.43 -4.80
C ILE A 132 -12.49 -24.00 -3.39
N GLY A 133 -11.63 -24.96 -3.07
CA GLY A 133 -11.41 -25.43 -1.70
C GLY A 133 -11.01 -24.29 -0.76
N SER A 134 -11.52 -24.31 0.48
CA SER A 134 -11.21 -23.30 1.49
C SER A 134 -9.82 -23.54 2.10
N PRO A 135 -8.98 -22.51 2.27
CA PRO A 135 -7.79 -22.60 3.08
C PRO A 135 -8.11 -22.90 4.55
N GLU A 136 -7.15 -23.50 5.25
CA GLU A 136 -7.17 -23.60 6.71
C GLU A 136 -6.66 -22.29 7.36
N PRO A 137 -7.19 -21.91 8.54
CA PRO A 137 -8.30 -22.54 9.25
C PRO A 137 -9.66 -22.29 8.57
N VAL A 138 -10.56 -23.26 8.67
CA VAL A 138 -11.90 -23.18 8.02
C VAL A 138 -12.91 -22.41 8.87
N ASN A 139 -12.71 -22.34 10.19
CA ASN A 139 -13.69 -21.76 11.11
C ASN A 139 -13.80 -20.24 10.98
N GLY A 140 -14.97 -19.74 10.59
CA GLY A 140 -15.20 -18.33 10.26
C GLY A 140 -15.37 -18.09 8.77
N GLY A 141 -14.80 -18.97 7.94
CA GLY A 141 -14.88 -18.89 6.49
C GLY A 141 -14.02 -17.76 5.91
N TRP A 142 -13.90 -17.80 4.59
CA TRP A 142 -13.08 -16.88 3.80
C TRP A 142 -13.95 -16.15 2.80
N GLN A 143 -13.58 -14.89 2.53
CA GLN A 143 -14.20 -14.08 1.50
C GLN A 143 -13.16 -13.68 0.45
N LEU A 144 -13.59 -13.66 -0.81
CA LEU A 144 -12.79 -13.11 -1.92
C LEU A 144 -12.85 -11.58 -1.86
N VAL A 145 -11.70 -10.95 -1.61
CA VAL A 145 -11.59 -9.48 -1.55
C VAL A 145 -10.98 -8.89 -2.82
N GLU A 146 -10.19 -9.67 -3.55
CA GLU A 146 -9.61 -9.27 -4.83
C GLU A 146 -9.69 -10.42 -5.84
N LYS A 147 -10.11 -10.10 -7.06
CA LYS A 147 -10.00 -10.94 -8.24
C LYS A 147 -9.35 -10.13 -9.34
N ARG A 148 -8.19 -10.55 -9.84
CA ARG A 148 -7.45 -9.78 -10.83
C ARG A 148 -6.91 -10.67 -11.94
N PRO A 149 -7.13 -10.33 -13.21
CA PRO A 149 -6.46 -11.02 -14.31
C PRO A 149 -4.95 -10.78 -14.26
N VAL A 150 -4.18 -11.81 -14.59
CA VAL A 150 -2.74 -11.66 -14.88
C VAL A 150 -2.62 -11.43 -16.38
N SER A 151 -2.20 -10.22 -16.75
CA SER A 151 -2.00 -9.86 -18.16
C SER A 151 -0.83 -10.67 -18.73
N GLU A 152 -1.08 -11.50 -19.74
CA GLU A 152 -0.02 -12.17 -20.51
C GLU A 152 0.55 -11.25 -21.60
N ASP A 153 -0.29 -10.35 -22.13
CA ASP A 153 0.10 -9.27 -23.05
C ASP A 153 0.06 -7.92 -22.34
N PHE A 154 1.14 -7.14 -22.41
CA PHE A 154 1.11 -5.72 -22.06
C PHE A 154 0.39 -4.96 -23.18
N THR A 155 -0.93 -4.84 -23.13
CA THR A 155 -1.63 -3.94 -24.04
C THR A 155 -1.33 -2.50 -23.65
N VAL A 156 -0.29 -1.93 -24.25
CA VAL A 156 -0.33 -0.51 -24.63
C VAL A 156 -1.46 -0.43 -25.64
N SER A 157 -2.54 0.26 -25.29
CA SER A 157 -3.55 0.65 -26.25
C SER A 157 -2.84 1.42 -27.36
N SER A 158 -2.59 0.73 -28.48
CA SER A 158 -2.32 1.27 -29.81
C SER A 158 -1.56 2.61 -29.83
N GLN A 159 -0.23 2.54 -29.99
CA GLN A 159 0.48 3.55 -30.76
C GLN A 159 -0.08 3.54 -32.19
N LYS A 160 -1.27 4.13 -32.41
CA LYS A 160 -1.60 4.68 -33.72
C LYS A 160 -0.79 5.95 -33.83
N SER A 161 0.39 5.81 -34.40
CA SER A 161 1.13 6.90 -35.03
C SER A 161 0.19 7.58 -36.03
N ILE A 162 -0.45 8.67 -35.63
CA ILE A 162 -1.03 9.61 -36.57
C ILE A 162 0.15 10.38 -37.14
N ALA A 163 0.64 9.94 -38.30
CA ALA A 163 1.53 10.74 -39.12
C ALA A 163 0.77 12.01 -39.52
N LEU A 164 1.17 13.15 -38.99
CA LEU A 164 0.78 14.45 -39.52
C LEU A 164 1.52 14.66 -40.86
N PRO A 165 0.86 15.22 -41.89
CA PRO A 165 1.49 15.43 -43.18
C PRO A 165 2.65 16.43 -43.06
N ALA A 166 3.76 16.10 -43.71
CA ALA A 166 4.97 16.91 -43.76
C ALA A 166 4.64 18.32 -44.29
N ALA A 167 4.89 19.33 -43.47
CA ALA A 167 4.98 20.71 -43.92
C ALA A 167 6.39 20.96 -44.46
N ASP A 168 6.43 21.61 -45.62
CA ASP A 168 7.62 21.89 -46.40
C ASP A 168 8.75 22.54 -45.62
N ASN A 169 9.96 22.08 -45.97
CA ASN A 169 11.24 22.48 -45.42
C ASN A 169 11.60 23.90 -45.88
N THR A 170 11.73 24.84 -44.94
CA THR A 170 12.60 26.02 -45.14
C THR A 170 13.60 26.08 -44.01
N GLN A 171 14.87 26.00 -44.41
CA GLN A 171 16.07 25.93 -43.58
C GLN A 171 16.18 27.12 -42.62
N SER A 172 16.35 26.84 -41.33
CA SER A 172 17.09 27.72 -40.44
C SER A 172 17.87 26.88 -39.43
N SER A 173 19.18 26.88 -39.62
CA SER A 173 20.17 26.20 -38.81
C SER A 173 20.30 26.88 -37.43
N ALA A 174 19.72 26.26 -36.42
CA ALA A 174 20.15 26.39 -35.03
C ALA A 174 20.36 24.97 -34.49
N ILE A 175 21.62 24.61 -34.21
CA ILE A 175 21.97 23.37 -33.53
C ILE A 175 21.50 23.54 -32.08
N ALA A 176 20.24 23.23 -31.82
CA ALA A 176 19.78 22.91 -30.48
C ALA A 176 20.24 21.48 -30.18
N ALA A 177 21.04 21.31 -29.12
CA ALA A 177 21.39 19.99 -28.63
C ALA A 177 20.09 19.19 -28.39
N GLU A 178 19.93 18.06 -29.07
CA GLU A 178 18.83 17.15 -28.79
C GLU A 178 18.89 16.77 -27.31
N PRO A 179 17.78 16.88 -26.56
CA PRO A 179 17.77 16.48 -25.16
C PRO A 179 18.16 15.01 -25.08
N GLN A 180 19.30 14.73 -24.45
CA GLN A 180 19.79 13.38 -24.21
C GLN A 180 18.73 12.63 -23.39
N VAL A 181 18.01 11.72 -24.04
CA VAL A 181 16.98 10.90 -23.38
C VAL A 181 17.71 9.83 -22.58
N GLU A 182 17.73 9.99 -21.25
CA GLU A 182 18.30 9.00 -20.34
C GLU A 182 17.62 7.64 -20.54
N PRO A 183 18.38 6.54 -20.72
CA PRO A 183 17.78 5.23 -20.95
C PRO A 183 17.06 4.70 -19.70
N VAL A 184 16.07 3.82 -19.92
CA VAL A 184 15.30 3.17 -18.85
C VAL A 184 16.25 2.46 -17.87
N VAL A 185 17.19 1.68 -18.40
CA VAL A 185 18.31 1.11 -17.65
C VAL A 185 19.52 2.02 -17.85
N PRO A 186 20.07 2.64 -16.81
CA PRO A 186 21.30 3.43 -16.92
C PRO A 186 22.47 2.59 -17.44
N GLU A 187 23.26 3.15 -18.36
CA GLU A 187 24.47 2.49 -18.87
C GLU A 187 25.53 2.33 -17.78
N ASN A 188 25.65 3.36 -16.93
CA ASN A 188 26.56 3.38 -15.80
C ASN A 188 25.85 2.91 -14.54
N ASN A 189 26.41 1.92 -13.85
CA ASN A 189 25.88 1.34 -12.60
C ASN A 189 24.40 0.91 -12.72
N PRO A 190 24.08 -0.04 -13.62
CA PRO A 190 22.71 -0.54 -13.73
C PRO A 190 22.24 -1.15 -12.39
N PRO A 191 21.00 -0.91 -11.97
CA PRO A 191 20.44 -1.43 -10.74
C PRO A 191 20.38 -2.97 -10.77
N ARG A 192 20.78 -3.62 -9.66
CA ARG A 192 20.88 -5.08 -9.56
C ARG A 192 19.83 -5.69 -8.65
N THR A 193 19.38 -4.93 -7.66
CA THR A 193 18.38 -5.35 -6.67
C THR A 193 17.10 -4.55 -6.81
N LEU A 194 16.01 -5.02 -6.17
CA LEU A 194 14.75 -4.28 -6.16
C LEU A 194 14.91 -2.91 -5.50
N ILE A 195 15.70 -2.82 -4.43
CA ILE A 195 15.96 -1.54 -3.75
C ILE A 195 16.80 -0.59 -4.64
N ASP A 196 17.79 -1.09 -5.39
CA ASP A 196 18.53 -0.23 -6.35
C ASP A 196 17.57 0.36 -7.40
N TRP A 197 16.64 -0.46 -7.91
CA TRP A 197 15.59 0.01 -8.81
C TRP A 197 14.69 1.06 -8.14
N ALA A 198 14.23 0.80 -6.92
CA ALA A 198 13.39 1.73 -6.17
C ALA A 198 14.10 3.08 -5.97
N VAL A 199 15.38 3.07 -5.59
CA VAL A 199 16.18 4.29 -5.40
C VAL A 199 16.42 5.02 -6.72
N LEU A 200 16.70 4.32 -7.82
CA LEU A 200 16.81 4.91 -9.15
C LEU A 200 15.50 5.62 -9.57
N ILE A 201 14.37 4.96 -9.37
CA ILE A 201 13.04 5.48 -9.72
C ILE A 201 12.72 6.72 -8.88
N LEU A 202 12.99 6.69 -7.57
CA LEU A 202 12.79 7.81 -6.66
C LEU A 202 13.68 9.01 -7.01
N ASN A 203 14.86 8.80 -7.60
CA ASN A 203 15.74 9.86 -8.09
C ASN A 203 15.41 10.33 -9.53
N THR A 204 14.43 9.73 -10.20
CA THR A 204 14.04 10.10 -11.57
C THR A 204 13.08 11.29 -11.55
N SER A 205 13.49 12.43 -12.12
CA SER A 205 12.66 13.65 -12.16
C SER A 205 11.60 13.63 -13.27
N SER A 206 11.91 12.98 -14.40
CA SER A 206 11.02 12.85 -15.56
C SER A 206 9.83 11.94 -15.26
N PRO A 207 8.58 12.42 -15.37
CA PRO A 207 7.38 11.60 -15.16
C PRO A 207 7.29 10.38 -16.09
N LYS A 208 7.62 10.57 -17.38
CA LYS A 208 7.55 9.49 -18.37
C LYS A 208 8.60 8.41 -18.09
N LEU A 209 9.85 8.82 -17.83
CA LEU A 209 10.92 7.87 -17.52
C LEU A 209 10.66 7.13 -16.20
N LYS A 210 10.05 7.79 -15.20
CA LYS A 210 9.65 7.17 -13.93
C LYS A 210 8.66 6.03 -14.14
N VAL A 211 7.66 6.24 -15.00
CA VAL A 211 6.71 5.18 -15.42
C VAL A 211 7.43 4.04 -16.13
N GLU A 212 8.29 4.35 -17.10
CA GLU A 212 9.02 3.33 -17.86
C GLU A 212 9.92 2.48 -16.98
N ARG A 213 10.66 3.11 -16.06
CA ARG A 213 11.50 2.41 -15.07
C ARG A 213 10.69 1.57 -14.11
N THR A 214 9.56 2.06 -13.64
CA THR A 214 8.64 1.29 -12.78
C THR A 214 8.13 0.04 -13.50
N ARG A 215 7.66 0.19 -14.74
CA ARG A 215 7.21 -0.94 -15.57
C ARG A 215 8.33 -1.96 -15.78
N HIS A 216 9.53 -1.49 -16.10
CA HIS A 216 10.68 -2.35 -16.33
C HIS A 216 11.11 -3.10 -15.07
N ALA A 217 11.27 -2.40 -13.95
CA ALA A 217 11.64 -3.00 -12.66
C ALA A 217 10.64 -4.06 -12.21
N VAL A 218 9.33 -3.76 -12.29
CA VAL A 218 8.27 -4.71 -11.91
C VAL A 218 8.25 -5.94 -12.82
N HIS A 219 8.46 -5.76 -14.13
CA HIS A 219 8.58 -6.88 -15.06
C HIS A 219 9.79 -7.78 -14.71
N LEU A 220 10.97 -7.19 -14.51
CA LEU A 220 12.17 -7.94 -14.12
C LEU A 220 11.99 -8.67 -12.77
N PHE A 221 11.30 -8.04 -11.83
CA PHE A 221 11.02 -8.62 -10.52
C PHE A 221 10.07 -9.82 -10.63
N ARG A 222 8.92 -9.65 -11.30
CA ARG A 222 7.94 -10.74 -11.47
C ARG A 222 8.47 -11.93 -12.25
N THR A 223 9.36 -11.69 -13.21
CA THR A 223 9.99 -12.73 -14.03
C THR A 223 11.26 -13.33 -13.41
N GLY A 224 11.60 -12.96 -12.16
CA GLY A 224 12.78 -13.51 -11.47
C GLY A 224 14.13 -13.06 -12.02
N LYS A 225 14.16 -12.07 -12.93
CA LYS A 225 15.40 -11.48 -13.46
C LYS A 225 16.10 -10.60 -12.40
N ILE A 226 15.34 -9.95 -11.51
CA ILE A 226 15.88 -9.40 -10.26
C ILE A 226 15.82 -10.51 -9.21
N LYS A 227 16.99 -11.04 -8.82
CA LYS A 227 17.08 -12.20 -7.89
C LYS A 227 17.19 -11.80 -6.42
N SER A 228 17.38 -10.52 -6.13
CA SER A 228 17.60 -10.03 -4.76
C SER A 228 16.81 -8.76 -4.51
N ILE A 229 16.21 -8.69 -3.33
CA ILE A 229 15.58 -7.46 -2.83
C ILE A 229 16.63 -6.39 -2.55
N GLY A 230 17.80 -6.79 -2.03
CA GLY A 230 18.87 -5.87 -1.64
C GLY A 230 18.84 -5.38 -0.19
N HIS A 231 17.87 -5.81 0.63
CA HIS A 231 17.70 -5.32 2.01
C HIS A 231 18.82 -5.72 2.99
N ASN A 232 19.63 -6.74 2.64
CA ASN A 232 20.80 -7.19 3.40
C ASN A 232 22.14 -6.77 2.78
N SER A 233 22.13 -5.87 1.77
CA SER A 233 23.38 -5.43 1.12
C SER A 233 24.24 -4.62 2.10
N PRO A 234 25.57 -4.79 2.12
CA PRO A 234 26.45 -3.94 2.94
C PRO A 234 26.49 -2.49 2.44
N ASN A 235 26.15 -2.26 1.16
CA ASN A 235 26.14 -0.94 0.52
C ASN A 235 24.74 -0.59 0.01
N ILE A 236 23.76 -0.58 0.93
CA ILE A 236 22.38 -0.20 0.59
C ILE A 236 22.32 1.27 0.18
N GLN A 237 21.82 1.51 -1.02
CA GLN A 237 21.51 2.87 -1.47
C GLN A 237 20.33 3.43 -0.67
N ARG A 238 20.42 4.70 -0.29
CA ARG A 238 19.35 5.38 0.43
C ARG A 238 18.41 6.09 -0.55
N PRO A 239 17.09 6.02 -0.35
CA PRO A 239 16.17 6.84 -1.11
C PRO A 239 16.41 8.34 -0.82
N PRO A 240 16.09 9.24 -1.76
CA PRO A 240 16.15 10.67 -1.50
C PRO A 240 15.14 11.06 -0.41
N ASP A 241 15.40 12.16 0.30
CA ASP A 241 14.43 12.70 1.27
C ASP A 241 13.16 13.21 0.56
N ILE A 242 13.34 13.77 -0.64
CA ILE A 242 12.26 14.24 -1.52
C ILE A 242 12.60 13.85 -2.96
N PRO A 243 11.76 13.04 -3.63
CA PRO A 243 11.88 12.74 -5.05
C PRO A 243 11.86 14.03 -5.88
N PRO A 244 12.81 14.21 -6.82
CA PRO A 244 12.83 15.38 -7.66
C PRO A 244 11.62 15.39 -8.61
N ARG A 245 11.26 16.59 -9.06
CA ARG A 245 10.26 16.83 -10.11
C ARG A 245 10.98 17.45 -11.31
N ALA A 246 10.49 17.20 -12.51
CA ALA A 246 11.01 17.84 -13.71
C ALA A 246 10.91 19.37 -13.61
N ASP A 247 11.87 20.09 -14.20
CA ASP A 247 11.94 21.56 -14.15
C ASP A 247 10.69 22.23 -14.75
N SER A 248 10.00 21.55 -15.65
CA SER A 248 8.73 21.99 -16.24
C SER A 248 7.56 21.98 -15.24
N VAL A 249 7.69 21.33 -14.08
CA VAL A 249 6.62 21.17 -13.09
C VAL A 249 6.78 22.19 -11.97
N ARG A 250 5.92 23.22 -11.98
CA ARG A 250 5.92 24.25 -10.95
C ARG A 250 5.20 23.79 -9.68
N THR A 251 5.96 23.52 -8.62
CA THR A 251 5.42 23.16 -7.29
C THR A 251 5.11 24.41 -6.46
N VAL A 252 3.94 24.42 -5.81
CA VAL A 252 3.48 25.48 -4.90
C VAL A 252 2.96 24.88 -3.60
N ASP A 253 2.85 25.73 -2.57
CA ASP A 253 2.16 25.39 -1.33
C ASP A 253 0.68 25.01 -1.60
N PRO A 254 0.12 23.97 -0.95
CA PRO A 254 -1.29 23.60 -1.08
C PRO A 254 -2.27 24.78 -0.95
N ALA A 255 -2.02 25.73 -0.04
CA ALA A 255 -2.87 26.91 0.17
C ALA A 255 -2.83 27.91 -1.00
N LYS A 256 -1.77 27.85 -1.82
CA LYS A 256 -1.57 28.68 -3.02
C LYS A 256 -1.98 27.97 -4.31
N SER A 257 -2.53 26.75 -4.22
CA SER A 257 -3.02 26.02 -5.39
C SER A 257 -4.29 26.66 -5.95
N GLY A 258 -4.40 26.71 -7.28
CA GLY A 258 -5.57 27.27 -7.96
C GLY A 258 -6.85 26.45 -7.70
N LYS A 259 -8.01 27.11 -7.70
CA LYS A 259 -9.30 26.42 -7.56
C LYS A 259 -9.57 25.53 -8.79
N ARG A 260 -9.81 24.24 -8.55
CA ARG A 260 -10.05 23.21 -9.58
C ARG A 260 -11.43 23.32 -10.26
N GLY A 261 -12.38 24.00 -9.63
CA GLY A 261 -13.77 24.11 -10.12
C GLY A 261 -14.63 22.88 -9.82
N LYS A 262 -15.79 22.76 -10.48
CA LYS A 262 -16.79 21.68 -10.25
C LYS A 262 -16.90 20.66 -11.40
N GLY A 263 -16.07 20.75 -12.44
CA GLY A 263 -16.08 19.82 -13.59
C GLY A 263 -17.03 20.19 -14.75
N GLY A 264 -17.85 21.25 -14.61
CA GLY A 264 -18.81 21.65 -15.64
C GLY A 264 -18.16 22.20 -16.93
N SER A 265 -17.04 22.90 -16.82
CA SER A 265 -16.29 23.42 -17.98
C SER A 265 -15.06 22.57 -18.29
N GLN A 266 -14.61 22.54 -19.55
CA GLN A 266 -13.39 21.83 -19.95
C GLN A 266 -12.17 22.28 -19.15
N LYS A 267 -12.03 23.60 -18.88
CA LYS A 267 -10.97 24.13 -18.01
C LYS A 267 -10.99 23.50 -16.61
N SER A 268 -12.18 23.35 -16.01
CA SER A 268 -12.31 22.70 -14.69
C SER A 268 -12.03 21.20 -14.74
N ARG A 269 -12.42 20.51 -15.83
CA ARG A 269 -12.09 19.10 -16.04
C ARG A 269 -10.59 18.87 -16.17
N ILE A 270 -9.90 19.68 -16.97
CA ILE A 270 -8.44 19.68 -17.09
C ILE A 270 -7.78 19.88 -15.72
N ALA A 271 -8.23 20.88 -14.94
CA ALA A 271 -7.66 21.15 -13.62
C ALA A 271 -7.88 20.00 -12.63
N MET A 272 -9.00 19.28 -12.71
CA MET A 272 -9.27 18.11 -11.88
C MET A 272 -8.40 16.91 -12.29
N LEU A 273 -8.33 16.59 -13.59
CA LEU A 273 -7.51 15.48 -14.09
C LEU A 273 -6.00 15.72 -13.85
N HIS A 274 -5.54 16.96 -14.04
CA HIS A 274 -4.15 17.34 -13.76
C HIS A 274 -3.79 17.17 -12.28
N ALA A 275 -4.70 17.56 -11.38
CA ALA A 275 -4.50 17.35 -9.95
C ALA A 275 -4.46 15.86 -9.57
N LEU A 276 -5.29 15.01 -10.20
CA LEU A 276 -5.23 13.56 -10.02
C LEU A 276 -3.91 13.00 -10.57
N ALA A 277 -3.47 13.41 -11.75
CA ALA A 277 -2.19 12.97 -12.32
C ALA A 277 -1.00 13.32 -11.39
N ASN A 278 -1.05 14.47 -10.71
CA ASN A 278 -0.04 14.80 -9.70
C ASN A 278 -0.12 13.89 -8.48
N ILE A 279 -1.31 13.46 -8.05
CA ILE A 279 -1.48 12.48 -6.97
C ILE A 279 -0.84 11.17 -7.39
N GLU A 280 -1.14 10.65 -8.59
CA GLU A 280 -0.57 9.36 -9.04
C GLU A 280 0.96 9.41 -9.15
N GLN A 281 1.53 10.55 -9.56
CA GLN A 281 2.98 10.72 -9.56
C GLN A 281 3.60 10.64 -8.16
N TRP A 282 2.91 11.16 -7.14
CA TRP A 282 3.34 10.95 -5.76
C TRP A 282 3.07 9.52 -5.29
N ALA A 283 1.99 8.88 -5.74
CA ALA A 283 1.65 7.51 -5.37
C ALA A 283 2.70 6.49 -5.89
N ILE A 284 3.20 6.66 -7.12
CA ILE A 284 4.35 5.89 -7.64
C ILE A 284 5.56 6.04 -6.70
N ASP A 285 5.88 7.27 -6.30
CA ASP A 285 6.99 7.53 -5.39
C ASP A 285 6.78 6.88 -4.02
N LEU A 286 5.56 6.95 -3.46
CA LEU A 286 5.25 6.36 -2.15
C LEU A 286 5.38 4.84 -2.15
N ALA A 287 4.91 4.20 -3.21
CA ALA A 287 4.98 2.75 -3.37
C ALA A 287 6.43 2.25 -3.51
N TRP A 288 7.33 3.03 -4.12
CA TRP A 288 8.77 2.71 -4.12
C TRP A 288 9.50 3.13 -2.84
N ASP A 289 9.11 4.24 -2.21
CA ASP A 289 9.71 4.73 -0.97
C ASP A 289 9.50 3.73 0.17
N ILE A 290 8.31 3.13 0.28
CA ILE A 290 8.07 2.16 1.36
C ILE A 290 8.97 0.92 1.22
N ILE A 291 9.26 0.49 -0.02
CA ILE A 291 10.21 -0.59 -0.31
C ILE A 291 11.65 -0.18 0.04
N ALA A 292 12.12 0.95 -0.51
CA ALA A 292 13.51 1.39 -0.37
C ALA A 292 13.86 1.79 1.06
N ARG A 293 12.93 2.44 1.77
CA ARG A 293 13.16 3.03 3.09
C ARG A 293 13.04 2.01 4.21
N PHE A 294 12.00 1.17 4.18
CA PHE A 294 11.70 0.25 5.28
C PHE A 294 12.19 -1.17 5.04
N GLY A 295 12.42 -1.59 3.79
CA GLY A 295 12.99 -2.92 3.49
C GLY A 295 14.27 -3.22 4.28
N PRO A 296 15.28 -2.32 4.26
CA PRO A 296 16.49 -2.48 5.07
C PRO A 296 16.29 -2.44 6.59
N GLN A 297 15.21 -1.80 7.07
CA GLN A 297 14.92 -1.63 8.50
C GLN A 297 14.17 -2.83 9.09
N HIS A 298 13.50 -3.61 8.23
CA HIS A 298 12.64 -4.72 8.61
C HIS A 298 13.02 -5.97 7.79
N PRO A 299 14.14 -6.65 8.13
CA PRO A 299 14.60 -7.84 7.41
C PRO A 299 13.60 -9.02 7.46
N GLU A 300 12.65 -8.98 8.40
CA GLU A 300 11.56 -9.95 8.52
C GLU A 300 10.44 -9.77 7.47
N LEU A 301 10.46 -8.69 6.67
CA LEU A 301 9.43 -8.44 5.67
C LEU A 301 9.45 -9.55 4.60
N PRO A 302 8.32 -10.22 4.36
CA PRO A 302 8.27 -11.31 3.39
C PRO A 302 8.25 -10.78 1.94
N MET A 303 8.60 -11.66 0.99
CA MET A 303 8.58 -11.33 -0.45
C MET A 303 7.25 -10.77 -0.95
N ALA A 304 6.13 -11.21 -0.36
CA ALA A 304 4.80 -10.71 -0.69
C ALA A 304 4.65 -9.19 -0.44
N PHE A 305 5.34 -8.61 0.56
CA PHE A 305 5.32 -7.17 0.82
C PHE A 305 5.87 -6.39 -0.37
N TYR A 306 7.03 -6.84 -0.85
CA TYR A 306 7.70 -6.24 -2.01
C TYR A 306 6.89 -6.44 -3.29
N SER A 307 6.25 -7.61 -3.45
CA SER A 307 5.35 -7.86 -4.59
C SER A 307 4.14 -6.92 -4.56
N ASP A 308 3.47 -6.79 -3.42
CA ASP A 308 2.28 -5.95 -3.27
C ASP A 308 2.60 -4.48 -3.56
N PHE A 309 3.66 -3.91 -2.99
CA PHE A 309 3.99 -2.49 -3.22
C PHE A 309 4.61 -2.23 -4.61
N SER A 310 5.32 -3.20 -5.20
CA SER A 310 5.77 -3.08 -6.60
C SER A 310 4.57 -3.15 -7.56
N LYS A 311 3.51 -3.89 -7.21
CA LYS A 311 2.23 -3.88 -7.93
C LYS A 311 1.54 -2.53 -7.79
N VAL A 312 1.40 -1.98 -6.58
CA VAL A 312 0.82 -0.64 -6.37
C VAL A 312 1.56 0.37 -7.25
N ALA A 313 2.90 0.39 -7.22
CA ALA A 313 3.68 1.30 -8.07
C ALA A 313 3.39 1.16 -9.58
N LEU A 314 3.16 -0.07 -10.06
CA LEU A 314 2.80 -0.32 -11.45
C LEU A 314 1.39 0.21 -11.79
N ASP A 315 0.44 -0.01 -10.89
CA ASP A 315 -0.94 0.47 -11.07
C ASP A 315 -0.96 2.00 -11.08
N GLU A 316 -0.23 2.67 -10.17
CA GLU A 316 -0.12 4.13 -10.18
C GLU A 316 0.57 4.67 -11.43
N SER A 317 1.55 3.94 -11.96
CA SER A 317 2.17 4.26 -13.24
C SER A 317 1.19 4.16 -14.41
N LYS A 318 0.27 3.19 -14.37
CA LYS A 318 -0.84 3.07 -15.32
C LYS A 318 -1.85 4.21 -15.13
N HIS A 319 -2.24 4.54 -13.90
CA HIS A 319 -3.16 5.64 -13.59
C HIS A 319 -2.64 6.96 -14.13
N PHE A 320 -1.39 7.29 -13.81
CA PHE A 320 -0.72 8.48 -14.30
C PHE A 320 -0.68 8.53 -15.84
N SER A 321 -0.39 7.40 -16.49
CA SER A 321 -0.34 7.32 -17.95
C SER A 321 -1.71 7.58 -18.59
N LEU A 322 -2.77 6.98 -18.05
CA LEU A 322 -4.15 7.17 -18.52
C LEU A 322 -4.60 8.64 -18.36
N LEU A 323 -4.31 9.24 -17.20
CA LEU A 323 -4.65 10.64 -16.93
C LEU A 323 -3.84 11.60 -17.82
N SER A 324 -2.55 11.32 -18.02
CA SER A 324 -1.68 12.12 -18.88
C SER A 324 -2.14 12.09 -20.34
N GLN A 325 -2.46 10.91 -20.87
CA GLN A 325 -3.05 10.78 -22.19
C GLN A 325 -4.37 11.55 -22.29
N ARG A 326 -5.24 11.44 -21.29
CA ARG A 326 -6.52 12.16 -21.29
C ARG A 326 -6.33 13.68 -21.26
N LEU A 327 -5.30 14.19 -20.57
CA LEU A 327 -4.95 15.60 -20.59
C LEU A 327 -4.51 16.07 -21.99
N GLU A 328 -3.69 15.28 -22.68
CA GLU A 328 -3.25 15.55 -24.05
C GLU A 328 -4.45 15.63 -25.01
N GLU A 329 -5.38 14.67 -24.92
CA GLU A 329 -6.64 14.66 -25.71
C GLU A 329 -7.53 15.89 -25.46
N LEU A 330 -7.44 16.50 -24.27
CA LEU A 330 -8.17 17.72 -23.91
C LEU A 330 -7.40 19.02 -24.26
N GLY A 331 -6.24 18.91 -24.93
CA GLY A 331 -5.39 20.04 -25.32
C GLY A 331 -4.55 20.60 -24.18
N SER A 332 -4.22 19.78 -23.17
CA SER A 332 -3.36 20.13 -22.03
C SER A 332 -2.25 19.08 -21.84
N HIS A 333 -1.48 19.18 -20.77
CA HIS A 333 -0.44 18.20 -20.43
C HIS A 333 -0.14 18.25 -18.93
N TYR A 334 0.45 17.17 -18.41
CA TYR A 334 0.97 17.18 -17.04
C TYR A 334 2.09 18.22 -16.89
N GLY A 335 2.06 19.01 -15.82
CA GLY A 335 2.92 20.19 -15.63
C GLY A 335 2.37 21.52 -16.17
N ALA A 336 1.29 21.51 -16.97
CA ALA A 336 0.68 22.76 -17.48
C ALA A 336 0.07 23.66 -16.39
N LEU A 337 -0.33 23.07 -15.26
CA LEU A 337 -0.82 23.76 -14.07
C LEU A 337 0.13 23.52 -12.89
N THR A 338 0.04 24.36 -11.87
CA THR A 338 0.85 24.20 -10.66
C THR A 338 0.44 22.96 -9.87
N VAL A 339 1.42 22.31 -9.24
CA VAL A 339 1.23 21.14 -8.39
C VAL A 339 1.56 21.43 -6.93
N HIS A 340 1.21 20.53 -6.02
CA HIS A 340 1.61 20.61 -4.61
C HIS A 340 2.18 19.27 -4.14
N ALA A 341 2.96 19.32 -3.05
CA ALA A 341 3.62 18.15 -2.45
C ALA A 341 2.93 17.63 -1.17
N GLY A 342 1.70 18.06 -0.88
CA GLY A 342 1.01 17.74 0.38
C GLY A 342 0.91 16.25 0.73
N LEU A 343 0.91 15.35 -0.26
CA LEU A 343 0.93 13.90 -0.01
C LEU A 343 2.31 13.43 0.51
N TRP A 344 3.39 14.00 -0.03
CA TRP A 344 4.76 13.71 0.42
C TRP A 344 5.07 14.27 1.81
N ASP A 345 4.40 15.36 2.22
CA ASP A 345 4.55 15.87 3.59
C ASP A 345 4.14 14.82 4.63
N SER A 346 3.10 14.02 4.37
CA SER A 346 2.72 12.88 5.22
C SER A 346 3.76 11.75 5.20
N ALA A 347 4.43 11.54 4.06
CA ALA A 347 5.52 10.56 3.97
C ALA A 347 6.75 10.99 4.76
N ARG A 348 7.08 12.29 4.74
CA ARG A 348 8.13 12.87 5.57
C ARG A 348 7.79 12.78 7.05
N GLU A 349 6.55 13.07 7.44
CA GLU A 349 6.09 12.91 8.83
C GLU A 349 6.29 11.46 9.31
N THR A 350 5.96 10.47 8.48
CA THR A 350 5.96 9.05 8.86
C THR A 350 7.25 8.29 8.51
N HIS A 351 8.30 8.95 8.04
CA HIS A 351 9.51 8.29 7.50
C HIS A 351 10.24 7.38 8.50
N HIS A 352 9.99 7.57 9.80
CA HIS A 352 10.64 6.89 10.92
C HIS A 352 9.85 5.67 11.42
N SER A 353 8.64 5.40 10.91
CA SER A 353 7.78 4.32 11.39
C SER A 353 6.99 3.70 10.25
N LEU A 354 7.28 2.42 9.96
CA LEU A 354 6.54 1.64 8.95
C LEU A 354 5.05 1.54 9.31
N LEU A 355 4.73 1.36 10.60
CA LEU A 355 3.34 1.30 11.08
C LEU A 355 2.60 2.61 10.80
N ALA A 356 3.22 3.75 11.13
CA ALA A 356 2.64 5.06 10.86
C ALA A 356 2.53 5.32 9.35
N ARG A 357 3.52 4.89 8.55
CA ARG A 357 3.49 5.01 7.09
C ARG A 357 2.31 4.25 6.49
N LEU A 358 2.12 3.00 6.90
CA LEU A 358 0.99 2.16 6.46
C LEU A 358 -0.35 2.77 6.86
N ALA A 359 -0.48 3.27 8.10
CA ALA A 359 -1.70 3.91 8.56
C ALA A 359 -2.03 5.19 7.77
N ILE A 360 -1.08 6.12 7.65
CA ILE A 360 -1.36 7.44 7.09
C ILE A 360 -1.42 7.41 5.56
N ILE A 361 -0.43 6.81 4.90
CA ILE A 361 -0.43 6.78 3.44
C ILE A 361 -1.45 5.75 2.95
N HIS A 362 -1.29 4.49 3.36
CA HIS A 362 -2.01 3.39 2.73
C HIS A 362 -3.43 3.13 3.26
N LEU A 363 -3.78 3.66 4.43
CA LEU A 363 -5.12 3.49 5.01
C LEU A 363 -5.91 4.80 5.20
N VAL A 364 -5.26 5.97 5.16
CA VAL A 364 -5.94 7.27 5.15
C VAL A 364 -5.97 7.88 3.76
N HIS A 365 -4.81 8.07 3.11
CA HIS A 365 -4.76 8.76 1.81
C HIS A 365 -5.28 7.88 0.67
N GLU A 366 -4.90 6.61 0.58
CA GLU A 366 -5.46 5.70 -0.45
C GLU A 366 -6.98 5.50 -0.24
N ALA A 367 -7.42 5.32 1.01
CA ALA A 367 -8.84 5.19 1.33
C ALA A 367 -9.64 6.48 1.02
N ARG A 368 -8.97 7.64 0.91
CA ARG A 368 -9.62 8.87 0.47
C ARG A 368 -9.99 8.83 -1.00
N GLY A 369 -9.23 8.13 -1.84
CA GLY A 369 -9.56 7.86 -3.23
C GLY A 369 -10.91 7.16 -3.36
N LEU A 370 -11.17 6.14 -2.53
CA LEU A 370 -12.43 5.40 -2.50
C LEU A 370 -13.66 6.28 -2.22
N ASP A 371 -13.50 7.32 -1.39
CA ASP A 371 -14.57 8.25 -1.03
C ASP A 371 -14.84 9.29 -2.11
N VAL A 372 -13.77 9.81 -2.74
CA VAL A 372 -13.84 10.99 -3.62
C VAL A 372 -14.05 10.63 -5.07
N ASN A 373 -13.56 9.45 -5.51
CA ASN A 373 -13.62 9.02 -6.90
C ASN A 373 -15.06 8.88 -7.40
N PRO A 374 -16.02 8.26 -6.68
CA PRO A 374 -17.40 8.14 -7.16
C PRO A 374 -18.06 9.50 -7.46
N VAL A 375 -17.84 10.49 -6.58
CA VAL A 375 -18.36 11.86 -6.78
C VAL A 375 -17.70 12.53 -7.99
N THR A 376 -16.40 12.31 -8.18
CA THR A 376 -15.66 12.85 -9.32
C THR A 376 -16.14 12.22 -10.63
N ILE A 377 -16.25 10.90 -10.67
CA ILE A 377 -16.81 10.13 -11.80
C ILE A 377 -18.20 10.66 -12.18
N ALA A 378 -19.09 10.84 -11.21
CA ALA A 378 -20.43 11.36 -11.45
C ALA A 378 -20.40 12.78 -12.06
N ARG A 379 -19.47 13.65 -11.65
CA ARG A 379 -19.30 14.98 -12.24
C ARG A 379 -18.89 14.92 -13.71
N PHE A 380 -17.92 14.07 -14.05
CA PHE A 380 -17.48 13.92 -15.45
C PHE A 380 -18.59 13.33 -16.31
N LYS A 381 -19.31 12.31 -15.81
CA LYS A 381 -20.47 11.72 -16.48
C LYS A 381 -21.56 12.76 -16.75
N ASN A 382 -21.92 13.55 -15.74
CA ASN A 382 -22.94 14.61 -15.88
C ASN A 382 -22.50 15.74 -16.83
N ALA A 383 -21.19 15.92 -17.02
CA ALA A 383 -20.64 16.86 -17.99
C ALA A 383 -20.51 16.27 -19.42
N GLY A 384 -20.96 15.03 -19.65
CA GLY A 384 -20.88 14.35 -20.94
C GLY A 384 -19.48 13.82 -21.29
N ASP A 385 -18.52 13.84 -20.35
CA ASP A 385 -17.15 13.38 -20.58
C ASP A 385 -17.01 11.88 -20.25
N LEU A 386 -17.50 11.05 -21.16
CA LEU A 386 -17.54 9.60 -20.99
C LEU A 386 -16.13 8.97 -21.00
N GLU A 387 -15.19 9.55 -21.74
CA GLU A 387 -13.81 9.05 -21.78
C GLU A 387 -13.09 9.25 -20.44
N SER A 388 -13.19 10.43 -19.85
CA SER A 388 -12.67 10.64 -18.49
C SER A 388 -13.38 9.77 -17.46
N THR A 389 -14.69 9.54 -17.63
CA THR A 389 -15.45 8.61 -16.78
C THR A 389 -14.89 7.19 -16.86
N ARG A 390 -14.58 6.69 -18.07
CA ARG A 390 -13.98 5.37 -18.27
C ARG A 390 -12.61 5.26 -17.60
N VAL A 391 -11.74 6.26 -17.78
CA VAL A 391 -10.42 6.33 -17.14
C VAL A 391 -10.54 6.29 -15.62
N LEU A 392 -11.40 7.12 -15.03
CA LEU A 392 -11.57 7.21 -13.58
C LEU A 392 -12.18 5.94 -12.97
N ASN A 393 -13.04 5.22 -13.71
CA ASN A 393 -13.53 3.92 -13.25
C ASN A 393 -12.43 2.87 -13.21
N ILE A 394 -11.48 2.87 -14.15
CA ILE A 394 -10.32 1.96 -14.09
C ILE A 394 -9.54 2.22 -12.81
N ILE A 395 -9.18 3.48 -12.56
CA ILE A 395 -8.44 3.91 -11.37
C ILE A 395 -9.18 3.46 -10.11
N HIS A 396 -10.46 3.81 -9.97
CA HIS A 396 -11.24 3.49 -8.79
C HIS A 396 -11.33 2.00 -8.45
N HIS A 397 -11.36 1.11 -9.46
CA HIS A 397 -11.35 -0.33 -9.19
C HIS A 397 -10.00 -0.82 -8.64
N ASP A 398 -8.89 -0.24 -9.11
CA ASP A 398 -7.53 -0.60 -8.68
C ASP A 398 -7.28 -0.11 -7.23
N GLU A 399 -7.79 1.08 -6.86
CA GLU A 399 -7.67 1.68 -5.52
C GLU A 399 -8.11 0.77 -4.36
N VAL A 400 -9.17 -0.03 -4.56
CA VAL A 400 -9.66 -0.95 -3.53
C VAL A 400 -8.57 -1.96 -3.17
N THR A 401 -7.81 -2.42 -4.17
CA THR A 401 -6.72 -3.38 -3.98
C THR A 401 -5.50 -2.75 -3.31
N HIS A 402 -5.27 -1.45 -3.52
CA HIS A 402 -4.19 -0.71 -2.88
C HIS A 402 -4.44 -0.52 -1.38
N VAL A 403 -5.66 -0.13 -1.01
CA VAL A 403 -6.09 -0.07 0.39
C VAL A 403 -6.06 -1.47 1.03
N THR A 404 -6.41 -2.52 0.27
CA THR A 404 -6.31 -3.91 0.73
C THR A 404 -4.87 -4.31 1.06
N ALA A 405 -3.91 -3.96 0.20
CA ALA A 405 -2.49 -4.18 0.46
C ALA A 405 -2.03 -3.41 1.71
N GLY A 406 -2.41 -2.13 1.83
CA GLY A 406 -2.17 -1.33 3.02
C GLY A 406 -2.69 -1.98 4.31
N HIS A 407 -3.94 -2.46 4.28
CA HIS A 407 -4.58 -3.11 5.42
C HIS A 407 -3.89 -4.42 5.79
N ARG A 408 -3.57 -5.25 4.80
CA ARG A 408 -2.84 -6.51 5.00
C ARG A 408 -1.52 -6.28 5.74
N TRP A 409 -0.69 -5.36 5.27
CA TRP A 409 0.62 -5.13 5.88
C TRP A 409 0.54 -4.40 7.21
N PHE A 410 -0.45 -3.51 7.38
CA PHE A 410 -0.71 -2.87 8.66
C PHE A 410 -1.13 -3.90 9.72
N THR A 411 -2.10 -4.74 9.43
CA THR A 411 -2.58 -5.78 10.36
C THR A 411 -1.53 -6.85 10.62
N TRP A 412 -0.74 -7.24 9.61
CA TRP A 412 0.40 -8.13 9.79
C TRP A 412 1.43 -7.55 10.77
N LEU A 413 1.74 -6.25 10.66
CA LEU A 413 2.68 -5.59 11.58
C LEU A 413 2.08 -5.47 12.99
N CYS A 414 0.79 -5.15 13.11
CA CYS A 414 0.08 -5.15 14.39
C CYS A 414 0.15 -6.52 15.07
N ALA A 415 -0.13 -7.61 14.36
CA ALA A 415 -0.08 -8.96 14.92
C ALA A 415 1.31 -9.30 15.48
N ARG A 416 2.38 -8.92 14.77
CA ARG A 416 3.77 -9.13 15.21
C ARG A 416 4.17 -8.28 16.41
N GLN A 417 3.55 -7.11 16.56
CA GLN A 417 3.79 -6.21 17.68
C GLN A 417 2.76 -6.39 18.81
N GLU A 418 1.89 -7.40 18.71
CA GLU A 418 0.80 -7.66 19.66
C GLU A 418 -0.13 -6.46 19.86
N LEU A 419 -0.36 -5.69 18.79
CA LEU A 419 -1.23 -4.52 18.79
C LEU A 419 -2.60 -4.87 18.22
N GLU A 420 -3.65 -4.28 18.81
CA GLU A 420 -5.00 -4.32 18.22
C GLU A 420 -5.06 -3.33 17.04
N PRO A 421 -5.40 -3.78 15.81
CA PRO A 421 -5.31 -2.95 14.61
C PRO A 421 -6.12 -1.65 14.64
N VAL A 422 -7.36 -1.66 15.13
CA VAL A 422 -8.21 -0.46 15.13
C VAL A 422 -7.61 0.61 16.06
N SER A 423 -7.21 0.21 17.27
CA SER A 423 -6.57 1.06 18.26
C SER A 423 -5.24 1.62 17.74
N ALA A 424 -4.39 0.77 17.16
CA ALA A 424 -3.11 1.18 16.57
C ALA A 424 -3.31 2.19 15.43
N PHE A 425 -4.27 1.95 14.54
CA PHE A 425 -4.59 2.86 13.43
C PHE A 425 -5.06 4.21 13.96
N ARG A 426 -6.02 4.21 14.90
CA ARG A 426 -6.57 5.43 15.48
C ARG A 426 -5.47 6.24 16.19
N SER A 427 -4.59 5.58 16.93
CA SER A 427 -3.43 6.21 17.56
C SER A 427 -2.48 6.81 16.53
N ALA A 428 -2.17 6.09 15.44
CA ALA A 428 -1.30 6.59 14.38
C ALA A 428 -1.91 7.83 13.69
N VAL A 429 -3.22 7.83 13.41
CA VAL A 429 -3.93 9.00 12.85
C VAL A 429 -3.91 10.17 13.82
N GLN A 430 -4.23 9.94 15.10
CA GLN A 430 -4.20 10.98 16.13
C GLN A 430 -2.82 11.64 16.26
N THR A 431 -1.75 10.87 16.08
CA THR A 431 -0.37 11.37 16.20
C THR A 431 0.15 11.99 14.91
N HIS A 432 -0.10 11.41 13.74
CA HIS A 432 0.63 11.77 12.51
C HIS A 432 -0.22 12.40 11.41
N PHE A 433 -1.55 12.44 11.57
CA PHE A 433 -2.44 13.11 10.62
C PHE A 433 -2.85 14.48 11.12
N TRP A 434 -3.11 15.42 10.21
CA TRP A 434 -3.57 16.77 10.55
C TRP A 434 -5.02 16.98 10.12
N GLY A 435 -5.88 17.37 11.06
CA GLY A 435 -7.31 17.57 10.80
C GLY A 435 -8.17 16.31 10.99
N ALA A 436 -9.46 16.46 10.73
CA ALA A 436 -10.43 15.36 10.79
C ALA A 436 -10.41 14.50 9.52
N LEU A 437 -10.66 13.19 9.66
CA LEU A 437 -11.03 12.36 8.51
C LEU A 437 -12.44 12.76 8.07
N LYS A 438 -12.58 13.29 6.85
CA LYS A 438 -13.82 13.90 6.37
C LYS A 438 -14.59 12.94 5.48
N GLY A 439 -15.85 12.66 5.85
CA GLY A 439 -16.81 12.00 4.97
C GLY A 439 -17.30 12.89 3.80
N PRO A 440 -18.31 12.41 3.04
CA PRO A 440 -18.93 11.10 3.18
C PRO A 440 -17.93 9.97 2.88
N PHE A 441 -18.03 8.87 3.63
CA PHE A 441 -17.17 7.70 3.44
C PHE A 441 -17.86 6.70 2.52
N ASN A 442 -17.11 6.09 1.61
CA ASN A 442 -17.58 4.96 0.82
C ASN A 442 -17.47 3.69 1.67
N VAL A 443 -18.51 3.43 2.47
CA VAL A 443 -18.53 2.32 3.45
C VAL A 443 -18.36 0.97 2.77
N GLU A 444 -18.96 0.78 1.59
CA GLU A 444 -18.91 -0.49 0.86
C GLU A 444 -17.48 -0.81 0.39
N ASP A 445 -16.82 0.12 -0.32
CA ASP A 445 -15.46 -0.12 -0.82
C ASP A 445 -14.42 -0.14 0.29
N ARG A 446 -14.58 0.68 1.34
CA ARG A 446 -13.74 0.61 2.54
C ARG A 446 -13.85 -0.76 3.22
N ALA A 447 -15.06 -1.29 3.39
CA ALA A 447 -15.27 -2.61 3.98
C ALA A 447 -14.66 -3.73 3.13
N ARG A 448 -14.83 -3.66 1.80
CA ARG A 448 -14.18 -4.57 0.84
C ARG A 448 -12.65 -4.55 1.00
N ALA A 449 -12.07 -3.37 1.23
CA ALA A 449 -10.63 -3.23 1.34
C ALA A 449 -10.03 -3.68 2.69
N GLY A 450 -10.78 -3.63 3.79
CA GLY A 450 -10.09 -3.66 5.10
C GLY A 450 -10.86 -3.02 6.23
N LEU A 451 -11.44 -1.88 5.90
CA LEU A 451 -11.70 -0.83 6.85
C LEU A 451 -13.16 -0.86 7.26
N SER A 452 -13.42 -1.45 8.42
CA SER A 452 -14.69 -1.28 9.10
C SER A 452 -14.86 0.17 9.57
N PRO A 453 -16.10 0.62 9.84
CA PRO A 453 -16.36 1.97 10.37
C PRO A 453 -15.56 2.31 11.64
N ALA A 454 -15.23 1.32 12.47
CA ALA A 454 -14.44 1.49 13.69
C ALA A 454 -13.06 2.13 13.43
N PHE A 455 -12.47 1.91 12.25
CA PHE A 455 -11.21 2.53 11.87
C PHE A 455 -11.34 4.05 11.79
N TYR A 456 -12.35 4.58 11.09
CA TYR A 456 -12.32 5.97 10.60
C TYR A 456 -13.46 6.86 11.11
N GLU A 457 -14.53 6.29 11.67
CA GLU A 457 -15.63 7.10 12.20
C GLU A 457 -15.18 7.92 13.41
N ASN A 458 -15.64 9.18 13.43
CA ASN A 458 -15.36 10.16 14.48
C ASN A 458 -13.86 10.29 14.81
N LEU A 459 -12.99 10.07 13.81
CA LEU A 459 -11.55 10.10 13.99
C LEU A 459 -10.94 11.42 13.50
N GLN A 460 -10.09 11.98 14.34
CA GLN A 460 -9.41 13.24 14.10
C GLN A 460 -7.93 13.06 14.40
N GLY A 461 -7.08 13.53 13.51
CA GLY A 461 -5.66 13.67 13.75
C GLY A 461 -5.36 14.85 14.66
N GLN A 462 -4.09 15.22 14.76
CA GLN A 462 -3.65 16.43 15.43
C GLN A 462 -4.41 17.64 14.89
N THR A 463 -5.35 18.11 15.70
CA THR A 463 -6.06 19.37 15.50
C THR A 463 -6.23 19.96 16.89
N ALA A 464 -5.49 21.02 17.19
CA ALA A 464 -5.66 21.86 18.39
C ALA A 464 -5.09 21.38 19.74
N VAL A 465 -3.98 20.62 19.81
CA VAL A 465 -3.15 20.67 21.04
C VAL A 465 -2.22 21.90 20.98
N LEU A 466 -1.60 22.19 19.83
CA LEU A 466 -0.77 23.40 19.67
C LEU A 466 -1.60 24.69 19.60
N ALA A 467 -2.77 24.68 18.97
CA ALA A 467 -3.64 25.86 18.93
C ALA A 467 -4.27 26.18 20.31
N ALA A 468 -4.59 25.16 21.13
CA ALA A 468 -5.07 25.37 22.49
C ALA A 468 -3.94 25.80 23.45
N VAL A 469 -2.73 25.25 23.29
CA VAL A 469 -1.55 25.68 24.07
C VAL A 469 -1.11 27.10 23.68
N GLN A 470 -1.16 27.47 22.40
CA GLN A 470 -0.87 28.83 21.94
C GLN A 470 -1.96 29.86 22.30
N GLN A 471 -3.24 29.44 22.37
CA GLN A 471 -4.31 30.31 22.87
C GLN A 471 -4.28 30.45 24.41
N ALA A 472 -3.88 29.41 25.14
CA ALA A 472 -3.70 29.45 26.59
C ALA A 472 -2.46 30.26 27.02
N SER A 473 -1.41 30.31 26.19
CA SER A 473 -0.22 31.16 26.44
C SER A 473 -0.39 32.62 25.99
N ALA A 474 -1.45 32.95 25.24
CA ALA A 474 -1.71 34.28 24.70
C ALA A 474 -2.82 35.06 25.46
N ALA A 475 -3.38 34.50 26.53
CA ALA A 475 -4.30 35.23 27.39
C ALA A 475 -3.53 36.32 28.18
N PRO A 476 -3.89 37.61 28.07
CA PRO A 476 -3.22 38.66 28.83
C PRO A 476 -3.54 38.49 30.32
N ARG A 477 -2.50 38.49 31.17
CA ARG A 477 -2.67 38.63 32.63
C ARG A 477 -3.39 39.96 32.86
N SER A 478 -4.61 39.92 33.38
CA SER A 478 -5.33 41.11 33.80
C SER A 478 -4.59 41.74 34.98
N GLU A 479 -3.99 42.91 34.76
CA GLU A 479 -3.51 43.77 35.84
C GLU A 479 -4.72 44.32 36.61
N SER A 480 -4.69 44.16 37.93
CA SER A 480 -5.64 44.78 38.86
C SER A 480 -5.46 46.30 38.88
N PRO A 481 -6.53 47.09 39.06
CA PRO A 481 -6.47 48.53 38.88
C PRO A 481 -5.77 49.23 40.05
N LEU A 482 -4.93 50.22 39.70
CA LEU A 482 -4.30 51.15 40.63
C LEU A 482 -5.36 51.96 41.40
N ILE A 483 -5.21 51.96 42.72
CA ILE A 483 -5.81 52.95 43.63
C ILE A 483 -4.81 54.11 43.77
N THR A 484 -5.28 55.33 43.52
CA THR A 484 -4.60 56.60 43.77
C THR A 484 -4.78 57.01 45.24
N ASP A 485 -3.72 57.52 45.88
CA ASP A 485 -3.71 58.85 46.53
C ASP A 485 -2.50 59.07 47.47
N GLY A 486 -2.01 60.31 47.47
CA GLY A 486 -1.63 61.03 48.69
C GLY A 486 -0.18 60.99 49.16
N ALA A 487 0.58 62.05 48.84
CA ALA A 487 1.85 62.37 49.49
C ALA A 487 1.64 63.11 50.83
N THR A 488 2.42 62.82 51.88
CA THR A 488 3.14 63.80 52.75
C THR A 488 3.92 63.16 53.92
N GLU A 489 5.14 63.69 54.13
CA GLU A 489 5.93 63.86 55.38
C GLU A 489 6.53 62.67 56.19
N LEU A 490 7.87 62.58 56.10
CA LEU A 490 8.98 62.36 57.08
C LEU A 490 8.65 62.43 58.61
N PRO A 491 9.50 61.99 59.60
CA PRO A 491 10.85 61.37 59.55
C PRO A 491 11.23 60.34 60.69
N THR A 492 12.47 59.80 60.61
CA THR A 492 13.43 59.41 61.71
C THR A 492 13.20 58.22 62.66
N ILE A 493 14.23 57.35 62.80
CA ILE A 493 15.03 57.02 64.04
C ILE A 493 15.56 55.56 64.10
N ARG A 494 16.90 55.47 64.12
CA ARG A 494 17.84 54.58 64.85
C ARG A 494 17.85 53.05 64.67
N ARG A 495 19.03 52.55 64.24
CA ARG A 495 19.68 51.31 64.76
C ARG A 495 20.24 51.59 66.17
N PRO A 496 20.42 50.60 67.09
CA PRO A 496 21.63 49.75 67.08
C PRO A 496 21.48 48.35 67.75
N GLY A 497 22.51 47.49 67.64
CA GLY A 497 22.82 46.49 68.67
C GLY A 497 23.31 45.12 68.18
N GLU A 498 24.60 44.85 68.39
CA GLU A 498 25.36 43.63 68.08
C GLU A 498 25.23 42.52 69.17
N ALA A 499 25.59 41.28 68.79
CA ALA A 499 26.61 40.40 69.42
C ALA A 499 26.20 38.95 69.82
N GLY A 500 27.05 37.99 69.40
CA GLY A 500 27.40 36.70 70.06
C GLY A 500 26.55 35.45 69.70
N SER A 501 26.97 34.51 68.83
CA SER A 501 28.01 33.45 68.93
C SER A 501 27.54 32.11 69.53
N ALA A 502 27.49 31.02 68.72
CA ALA A 502 28.06 29.67 69.01
C ALA A 502 27.50 28.53 68.09
N SER A 503 28.34 28.07 67.15
CA SER A 503 28.72 26.69 66.71
C SER A 503 27.84 25.41 66.82
N VAL A 504 28.14 24.48 65.87
CA VAL A 504 28.04 22.97 65.82
C VAL A 504 26.84 22.41 64.96
N PRO A 505 26.92 21.24 64.23
CA PRO A 505 27.06 21.06 62.76
C PRO A 505 25.89 20.25 62.10
N PRO A 506 25.94 19.79 60.81
CA PRO A 506 24.86 19.01 60.18
C PRO A 506 25.13 17.49 60.20
N PRO A 507 24.10 16.64 60.12
CA PRO A 507 23.81 15.85 58.90
C PRO A 507 22.28 15.57 58.77
N GLY A 508 21.68 14.86 57.81
CA GLY A 508 22.06 14.03 56.67
C GLY A 508 20.74 13.45 56.11
N GLY A 509 20.69 13.13 54.82
CA GLY A 509 19.54 12.47 54.20
C GLY A 509 19.47 10.99 54.56
N LEU A 510 18.31 10.35 54.35
CA LEU A 510 18.18 8.90 54.16
C LEU A 510 16.83 8.56 53.48
N SER A 511 16.94 7.74 52.44
CA SER A 511 15.96 6.78 51.90
C SER A 511 15.51 5.77 52.96
N PHE A 512 14.38 5.07 52.79
CA PHE A 512 14.29 3.61 53.02
C PHE A 512 12.99 2.98 52.48
N GLU A 513 13.19 1.82 51.87
CA GLU A 513 12.24 0.76 51.52
C GLU A 513 11.75 -0.04 52.73
N ALA A 514 10.72 -0.85 52.45
CA ALA A 514 10.26 -2.08 53.10
C ALA A 514 9.13 -1.98 54.14
N ASP A 515 8.03 -2.70 53.86
CA ASP A 515 7.55 -3.75 54.76
C ASP A 515 6.67 -4.78 54.04
N LYS A 516 7.02 -6.06 54.24
CA LYS A 516 6.27 -7.28 53.87
C LYS A 516 5.95 -8.04 55.18
N GLU A 517 4.86 -8.80 55.13
CA GLU A 517 4.50 -10.01 55.90
C GLU A 517 3.46 -9.94 57.05
N ARG A 518 2.34 -10.65 56.81
CA ARG A 518 1.57 -11.54 57.70
C ARG A 518 0.68 -12.43 56.80
N ILE A 519 1.11 -13.63 56.39
CA ILE A 519 1.02 -15.00 56.99
C ILE A 519 -0.36 -15.71 56.87
N ASN A 520 -0.33 -16.83 56.12
CA ASN A 520 -1.09 -18.12 56.12
C ASN A 520 -2.63 -18.13 55.95
N GLN A 521 -3.27 -19.09 55.25
CA GLN A 521 -3.03 -20.54 55.16
C GLN A 521 -3.87 -21.19 54.02
N MET A 522 -3.39 -22.32 53.47
CA MET A 522 -4.08 -23.47 52.82
C MET A 522 -3.63 -23.83 51.38
N VAL A 523 -2.94 -24.97 51.31
CA VAL A 523 -2.63 -25.87 50.16
C VAL A 523 -3.02 -27.30 50.62
N PRO A 524 -3.41 -28.23 49.71
CA PRO A 524 -2.55 -29.39 49.39
C PRO A 524 -2.39 -29.57 47.85
N GLU A 525 -1.16 -29.77 47.33
CA GLU A 525 -0.51 -31.07 46.96
C GLU A 525 -1.22 -31.84 45.82
N GLU A 526 -0.61 -32.48 44.82
CA GLU A 526 0.75 -32.66 44.29
C GLU A 526 0.60 -33.46 42.98
N GLY A 527 1.56 -33.42 42.04
CA GLY A 527 1.63 -34.42 40.94
C GLY A 527 2.18 -33.95 39.58
N ARG A 528 3.51 -33.86 39.47
CA ARG A 528 4.34 -33.73 38.23
C ARG A 528 4.30 -35.02 37.36
N PRO A 529 4.93 -35.12 36.15
CA PRO A 529 5.98 -34.25 35.60
C PRO A 529 5.88 -33.83 34.12
N ALA A 530 6.76 -32.89 33.80
CA ALA A 530 7.15 -32.39 32.50
C ALA A 530 7.91 -33.44 31.65
N THR A 531 7.78 -33.32 30.33
CA THR A 531 8.67 -33.95 29.35
C THR A 531 9.30 -32.86 28.47
N GLU A 532 10.61 -32.72 28.61
CA GLU A 532 11.51 -32.10 27.63
C GLU A 532 11.67 -33.02 26.41
N ILE A 533 11.50 -32.49 25.20
CA ILE A 533 12.16 -32.94 23.95
C ILE A 533 12.19 -31.66 23.07
N GLY A 534 13.31 -31.07 22.68
CA GLY A 534 14.54 -31.67 22.17
C GLY A 534 14.57 -31.40 20.66
N TYR A 535 15.11 -30.24 20.26
CA TYR A 535 15.35 -29.89 18.86
C TYR A 535 16.39 -30.83 18.25
N SER A 536 16.09 -31.43 17.09
CA SER A 536 17.08 -31.92 16.12
C SER A 536 16.45 -31.99 14.73
N LEU A 537 17.03 -31.21 13.81
CA LEU A 537 16.91 -31.34 12.35
C LEU A 537 17.73 -32.55 11.89
N PRO A 538 17.38 -33.17 10.75
CA PRO A 538 17.84 -32.68 9.44
C PRO A 538 16.75 -32.09 8.56
#